data_AF-A0A536UMN8-F1
#
_entry.id   AF-A0A536UMN8-F1
#
_cell.length_a   1.000
_cell.length_b   1.000
_cell.length_c   1.000
_cell.angle_alpha   90.00
_cell.angle_beta   90.00
_cell.angle_gamma   90.00
#
_symmetry.space_group_name_H-M   'P 1'
#
loop_
_entity.id
_entity.type
_entity.pdbx_description
1 polymer ?
#
loop_
_entity_poly.entity_id
_entity_poly.type
_entity_poly.pdbx_seq_one_letter_code
_entity_poly.pdbx_strand_id
1 'polypeptide(L)' 'IDLGPEGGAGGGKIIAQGTPEQVAAVAESYTGRYLKPVLNRRASKRVPVPIAAPVRNGRERKQPVDLLGE' A
#
# COMPACT_ATOMS: atom_id res chain seq x y z
N ILE A 1 8.18 -7.84 0.34
CA ILE A 1 8.70 -9.21 0.51
C ILE A 1 10.13 -9.07 0.97
N ASP A 2 10.56 -9.88 1.94
CA ASP A 2 11.93 -9.93 2.43
C ASP A 2 12.44 -11.38 2.38
N LEU A 3 13.72 -11.52 2.02
CA LEU A 3 14.38 -12.80 1.82
C LEU A 3 15.55 -12.95 2.79
N GLY A 4 15.75 -14.16 3.30
CA GLY A 4 16.83 -14.43 4.23
C GLY A 4 16.75 -15.84 4.84
N PRO A 5 17.27 -16.04 6.06
CA PRO A 5 17.84 -15.01 6.96
C PRO A 5 19.17 -14.44 6.46
N GLU A 6 20.00 -15.25 5.81
CA GLU A 6 21.34 -14.86 5.37
C GLU A 6 21.46 -14.75 3.84
N GLY A 7 22.65 -14.40 3.35
CA GLY A 7 22.99 -14.44 1.93
C GLY A 7 23.49 -15.82 1.46
N GLY A 8 23.53 -16.01 0.13
CA GLY A 8 24.10 -17.23 -0.48
C GLY A 8 23.35 -18.51 -0.09
N ALA A 9 24.08 -19.58 0.24
CA ALA A 9 23.50 -20.88 0.58
C ALA A 9 22.64 -20.86 1.86
N GLY A 10 22.82 -19.86 2.73
CA GLY A 10 21.99 -19.67 3.93
C GLY A 10 20.70 -18.88 3.70
N GLY A 11 20.46 -18.42 2.47
CA GLY A 11 19.33 -17.56 2.10
C GLY A 11 18.24 -18.24 1.28
N GLY A 12 17.46 -17.43 0.59
CA GLY A 12 16.47 -17.88 -0.39
C GLY A 12 15.09 -18.23 0.17
N LYS A 13 14.86 -18.05 1.48
CA LYS A 13 13.53 -18.20 2.08
C LYS A 13 12.82 -16.86 2.16
N ILE A 14 11.51 -16.87 1.96
CA ILE A 14 10.67 -15.71 2.29
C ILE A 14 10.51 -15.68 3.81
N ILE A 15 11.12 -14.69 4.46
CA ILE A 15 11.03 -14.51 5.92
C ILE A 15 9.99 -13.47 6.32
N ALA A 16 9.61 -12.58 5.40
CA ALA A 16 8.51 -11.63 5.61
C ALA A 16 7.79 -11.26 4.31
N GLN A 17 6.47 -11.08 4.39
CA GLN A 17 5.65 -10.56 3.30
C GLN A 17 4.51 -9.72 3.89
N GLY A 18 4.20 -8.60 3.24
CA GLY A 18 3.15 -7.69 3.69
C GLY A 18 3.50 -6.23 3.42
N THR A 19 2.79 -5.34 4.12
CA THR A 19 3.08 -3.90 4.13
C THR A 19 4.46 -3.62 4.75
N PRO A 20 5.03 -2.43 4.51
CA PRO A 20 6.27 -2.03 5.17
C PRO A 20 6.22 -2.16 6.70
N GLU A 21 5.08 -1.83 7.32
CA GLU A 21 4.87 -1.93 8.76
C GLU A 21 4.86 -3.40 9.22
N GLN A 22 4.24 -4.29 8.46
CA GLN A 22 4.24 -5.73 8.73
C GLN A 22 5.65 -6.32 8.62
N VAL A 23 6.42 -5.94 7.58
CA VAL A 23 7.82 -6.37 7.44
C VAL A 23 8.68 -5.84 8.59
N ALA A 24 8.48 -4.59 9.00
CA ALA A 24 9.21 -3.97 10.12
C ALA A 24 8.92 -4.59 11.50
N ALA A 25 7.86 -5.39 11.62
CA ALA A 25 7.52 -6.11 12.85
C ALA A 25 8.17 -7.52 12.93
N VAL A 26 8.73 -8.04 11.83
CA VAL A 26 9.36 -9.36 11.80
C VAL A 26 10.77 -9.28 12.39
N ALA A 27 11.01 -9.99 13.50
CA ALA A 27 12.29 -9.95 14.22
C ALA A 27 13.47 -10.50 13.42
N GLU A 28 13.24 -11.51 12.59
CA GLU A 28 14.25 -12.14 11.73
C GLU A 28 14.60 -11.31 10.48
N SER A 29 13.81 -10.26 10.19
CA SER A 29 14.01 -9.41 9.02
C SER A 29 15.06 -8.35 9.30
N TYR A 30 16.27 -8.54 8.74
CA TYR A 30 17.30 -7.49 8.74
C TYR A 30 16.76 -6.21 8.09
N THR A 31 16.04 -6.33 6.97
CA THR A 31 15.37 -5.18 6.34
C THR A 31 14.39 -4.50 7.30
N GLY A 32 13.56 -5.27 8.00
CA GLY A 32 12.57 -4.78 8.96
C GLY A 32 13.22 -3.97 10.10
N ARG A 33 14.36 -4.44 10.61
CA ARG A 33 15.15 -3.72 11.64
C ARG A 33 15.55 -2.31 11.19
N TYR A 34 15.98 -2.13 9.95
CA TYR A 34 16.35 -0.82 9.41
C TYR A 34 15.15 -0.02 8.88
N LEU A 35 14.08 -0.70 8.48
CA LEU A 35 12.86 -0.07 8.00
C LEU A 35 12.09 0.62 9.13
N LYS A 36 12.03 0.02 10.32
CA LYS A 36 11.32 0.54 11.50
C LYS A 36 11.63 2.01 11.84
N PRO A 37 12.90 2.45 11.99
CA PRO A 37 13.19 3.86 12.27
C PRO A 37 12.83 4.80 11.12
N VAL A 38 12.89 4.34 9.87
CA VAL A 38 12.49 5.14 8.70
C VAL A 38 10.98 5.38 8.69
N LEU A 39 10.19 4.35 9.01
CA LEU A 39 8.74 4.45 9.12
C LEU A 39 8.34 5.41 10.27
N ASN A 40 9.00 5.32 11.43
CA ASN A 40 8.76 6.23 12.55
C ASN A 40 9.05 7.70 12.19
N ARG A 41 10.12 7.96 11.42
CA ARG A 41 10.44 9.31 10.93
C ARG A 41 9.46 9.79 9.85
N ARG A 42 8.94 8.90 9.01
CA ARG A 42 7.94 9.27 7.99
C ARG A 42 6.57 9.55 8.58
N ALA A 43 6.18 8.84 9.65
CA ALA A 43 4.93 9.08 10.35
C ALA A 43 4.83 10.55 10.84
N SER A 44 5.93 11.12 11.33
CA SER A 44 5.97 12.54 11.74
C SER A 44 5.98 13.55 10.59
N LYS A 45 6.20 13.11 9.34
CA LYS A 45 6.21 13.96 8.14
C LYS A 45 5.02 13.73 7.20
N ARG A 46 4.16 12.74 7.46
CA ARG A 46 2.97 12.49 6.65
C ARG A 46 1.92 13.54 6.97
N VAL A 47 1.81 14.55 6.11
CA VAL A 47 0.56 15.29 5.96
C VAL A 47 -0.44 14.32 5.33
N PRO A 48 -1.60 14.06 5.94
CA PRO A 48 -2.64 13.29 5.28
C PRO A 48 -2.99 14.01 3.98
N VAL A 49 -2.73 13.38 2.84
CA VAL A 49 -3.30 13.87 1.59
C VAL A 49 -4.78 13.54 1.69
N PRO A 50 -5.69 14.54 1.74
CA PRO A 50 -7.10 14.24 1.70
C PRO A 50 -7.35 13.51 0.38
N ILE A 51 -7.71 12.24 0.48
CA ILE A 51 -8.29 11.47 -0.62
C ILE A 51 -9.55 12.25 -0.97
N ALA A 52 -9.52 13.00 -2.07
CA ALA A 52 -10.61 13.89 -2.45
C ALA A 52 -11.93 13.11 -2.37
N ALA A 53 -12.94 13.73 -1.74
CA ALA A 53 -14.28 13.18 -1.58
C ALA A 53 -14.79 12.57 -2.89
N PRO A 54 -15.62 11.51 -2.85
CA PRO A 54 -16.11 10.87 -4.06
C PRO A 54 -16.70 11.92 -4.99
N VAL A 55 -16.14 12.02 -6.21
CA VAL A 55 -16.70 12.83 -7.28
C VAL A 55 -18.15 12.40 -7.48
N ARG A 56 -19.09 13.27 -7.10
CA ARG A 56 -20.50 13.06 -7.42
C ARG A 56 -20.64 13.16 -8.94
N ASN A 57 -20.66 12.03 -9.64
CA ASN A 57 -21.10 11.97 -11.03
C ASN A 57 -22.63 12.14 -11.07
N GLY A 58 -23.08 13.37 -10.81
CA GLY A 58 -24.47 13.79 -10.94
C GLY A 58 -24.72 14.32 -12.35
N ARG A 59 -25.06 13.42 -13.28
CA ARG A 59 -25.99 13.62 -14.39
C ARG A 59 -26.06 12.32 -15.20
N GLU A 60 -27.09 11.53 -14.93
CA GLU A 60 -27.58 10.49 -15.84
C GLU A 60 -27.78 11.14 -17.22
N ARG A 61 -26.94 10.79 -18.19
CA ARG A 61 -27.25 11.08 -19.59
C ARG A 61 -28.30 10.05 -20.00
N LYS A 62 -29.55 10.49 -20.15
CA LYS A 62 -30.56 9.67 -20.81
C LYS A 62 -30.05 9.28 -22.19
N GLN A 63 -30.27 8.03 -22.57
CA GLN A 63 -29.84 7.56 -23.88
C GLN A 63 -30.70 8.26 -24.94
N PRO A 64 -30.15 8.62 -26.11
CA PRO A 64 -30.90 9.33 -27.15
C PRO A 64 -32.11 8.55 -27.70
N VAL A 65 -32.23 7.25 -27.39
CA VAL A 65 -33.40 6.41 -27.71
C VAL A 65 -34.61 6.73 -26.82
N ASP A 66 -34.43 7.34 -25.65
CA ASP A 66 -35.51 7.66 -24.70
C ASP A 66 -36.30 8.94 -25.06
N LEU A 67 -36.03 9.56 -26.23
CA LEU A 67 -36.58 10.85 -26.68
C LEU A 67 -37.44 10.76 -27.96
N LEU A 68 -37.68 9.56 -28.48
CA LEU A 68 -38.65 9.33 -29.56
C LEU A 68 -39.79 8.50 -28.99
N GLY A 69 -40.86 9.18 -28.62
CA GLY A 69 -42.10 8.52 -28.21
C GLY A 69 -42.80 7.89 -29.41
N GLU A 70 -43.19 6.63 -29.23
CA GLU A 70 -44.52 6.04 -29.47
C GLU A 70 -44.77 5.02 -28.35
#